data_AF-A0A933ERW6-F1
#
_entry.id   AF-A0A933ERW6-F1
#
_cell.length_a   1.000
_cell.length_b   1.000
_cell.length_c   1.000
_cell.angle_alpha   90.00
_cell.angle_beta   90.00
_cell.angle_gamma   90.00
#
_symmetry.space_group_name_H-M   'P 1'
#
loop_
_entity.id
_entity.type
_entity.pdbx_description
1 polymer ?
#
loop_
_entity_poly.entity_id
_entity_poly.type
_entity_poly.pdbx_seq_one_letter_code
_entity_poly.pdbx_strand_id
1 'polypeptide(L)'
;MTNLAPDHLIQGSMDPMGIADFFRAVPNVVVTHLPSLHAKVYVADESVAIITSANLTHGGIVANYEYGVWIEDAEVIRQITQDLKAYAALGSNVTLLELEELATASRELQQYQKRVLETARDNLREEFQRRIQATHEALRRIRAKPGESTNSIFTRTILFLLKRGPLTTQQLHPLVQQIHPDLCDDNIDRVIGEVHFGKRWKHMVRNAQQALKSKGLICLRGGKWHIAA
;
A
#
# COMPACT_ATOMS: atom_id res chain seq x y z
N MET A 1 14.54 -5.61 14.05
CA MET A 1 13.63 -5.67 15.21
C MET A 1 12.20 -5.54 14.72
N THR A 2 11.24 -6.18 15.37
CA THR A 2 9.83 -6.09 14.95
C THR A 2 8.86 -6.43 16.09
N ASN A 3 7.58 -6.07 15.92
CA ASN A 3 6.51 -6.39 16.88
C ASN A 3 5.70 -7.62 16.43
N LEU A 4 5.98 -8.79 17.01
CA LEU A 4 5.31 -10.07 16.70
C LEU A 4 3.99 -10.28 17.47
N ALA A 5 3.37 -9.21 17.99
CA ALA A 5 2.13 -9.33 18.75
C ALA A 5 0.98 -9.95 17.91
N PRO A 6 0.12 -10.80 18.51
CA PRO A 6 -0.92 -11.55 17.79
C PRO A 6 -1.84 -10.70 16.91
N ASP A 7 -2.21 -9.50 17.35
CA ASP A 7 -3.10 -8.61 16.60
C ASP A 7 -2.52 -8.22 15.23
N HIS A 8 -1.20 -8.02 15.14
CA HIS A 8 -0.52 -7.71 13.88
C HIS A 8 -0.48 -8.90 12.91
N LEU A 9 -0.39 -10.10 13.47
CA LEU A 9 -0.36 -11.37 12.73
C LEU A 9 -1.75 -11.71 12.18
N ILE A 10 -2.80 -11.52 12.97
CA ILE A 10 -4.18 -11.77 12.56
C ILE A 10 -4.62 -10.77 11.49
N GLN A 11 -4.24 -9.50 11.63
CA GLN A 11 -4.56 -8.44 10.67
C GLN A 11 -3.72 -8.50 9.38
N GLY A 12 -2.74 -9.41 9.29
CA GLY A 12 -1.87 -9.54 8.11
C GLY A 12 -0.92 -8.35 7.91
N SER A 13 -0.75 -7.50 8.92
CA SER A 13 0.18 -6.38 8.88
C SER A 13 1.66 -6.81 9.02
N MET A 14 1.87 -8.08 9.38
CA MET A 14 3.16 -8.75 9.48
C MET A 14 3.00 -10.23 9.12
N ASP A 15 3.95 -10.78 8.37
CA ASP A 15 3.98 -12.19 7.97
C ASP A 15 5.20 -12.90 8.58
N PRO A 16 5.02 -13.72 9.63
CA PRO A 16 6.10 -14.47 10.26
C PRO A 16 6.81 -15.44 9.30
N MET A 17 6.10 -15.97 8.30
CA MET A 17 6.72 -16.85 7.30
C MET A 17 7.68 -16.07 6.41
N GLY A 18 7.35 -14.84 6.03
CA GLY A 18 8.27 -13.97 5.31
C GLY A 18 9.56 -13.68 6.08
N ILE A 19 9.48 -13.57 7.41
CA ILE A 19 10.66 -13.42 8.27
C ILE A 19 11.46 -14.74 8.35
N ALA A 20 10.78 -15.89 8.47
CA ALA A 20 11.43 -17.19 8.45
C ALA A 20 12.15 -17.46 7.12
N ASP A 21 11.55 -17.08 5.99
CA ASP A 21 12.18 -17.16 4.68
C ASP A 21 13.42 -16.26 4.59
N PHE A 22 13.37 -15.07 5.21
CA PHE A 22 14.53 -14.19 5.31
C PHE A 22 15.67 -14.81 6.12
N PHE A 23 15.36 -15.47 7.25
CA PHE A 23 16.33 -16.25 8.03
C PHE A 23 17.02 -17.36 7.22
N ARG A 24 16.29 -18.03 6.33
CA ARG A 24 16.82 -19.11 5.49
C ARG A 24 17.68 -18.56 4.34
N ALA A 25 17.30 -17.42 3.78
CA ALA A 25 17.94 -16.85 2.60
C ALA A 25 19.19 -16.02 2.92
N VAL A 26 19.26 -15.41 4.11
CA VAL A 26 20.32 -14.46 4.47
C VAL A 26 21.12 -15.01 5.66
N PRO A 27 22.45 -15.14 5.55
CA PRO A 27 23.28 -15.60 6.66
C PRO A 27 23.33 -14.54 7.78
N ASN A 28 23.49 -15.01 9.03
CA ASN A 28 23.68 -14.17 10.21
C ASN A 28 22.53 -13.20 10.54
N VAL A 29 21.29 -13.57 10.20
CA VAL A 29 20.11 -12.80 10.60
C VAL A 29 19.85 -12.92 12.09
N VAL A 30 19.61 -11.79 12.74
CA VAL A 30 19.09 -11.72 14.11
C VAL A 30 17.75 -10.99 14.09
N VAL A 31 16.73 -11.62 14.63
CA VAL A 31 15.42 -11.00 14.82
C VAL A 31 15.17 -10.81 16.30
N THR A 32 14.89 -9.58 16.66
CA THR A 32 14.52 -9.20 18.01
C THR A 32 13.07 -8.75 18.03
N HIS A 33 12.29 -9.37 18.90
CA HIS A 33 10.94 -8.96 19.22
C HIS A 33 10.95 -7.87 20.30
N LEU A 34 10.32 -6.75 20.02
CA LEU A 34 10.05 -5.69 21.00
C LEU A 34 8.58 -5.28 20.90
N PRO A 35 7.77 -5.49 21.97
CA PRO A 35 6.38 -5.05 21.99
C PRO A 35 6.23 -3.54 21.74
N SER A 36 5.15 -3.16 21.07
CA SER A 36 4.81 -1.74 20.75
C SER A 36 5.82 -1.01 19.85
N LEU A 37 6.85 -1.68 19.34
CA LEU A 37 7.75 -1.11 18.35
C LEU A 37 7.01 -0.94 17.01
N HIS A 38 6.84 0.31 16.58
CA HIS A 38 6.20 0.66 15.31
C HIS A 38 7.11 1.47 14.36
N ALA A 39 8.39 1.58 14.70
CA ALA A 39 9.39 2.23 13.86
C ALA A 39 9.71 1.36 12.64
N LYS A 40 9.82 1.98 11.46
CA LYS A 40 10.21 1.32 10.21
C LYS A 40 11.42 2.08 9.69
N VAL A 41 12.58 1.54 10.05
CA VAL A 41 13.87 2.15 9.79
C VAL A 41 14.77 1.08 9.18
N TYR A 42 15.39 1.41 8.06
CA TYR A 42 16.37 0.57 7.40
C TYR A 42 17.70 1.31 7.41
N VAL A 43 18.75 0.67 7.88
CA VAL A 43 20.09 1.25 7.93
C VAL A 43 21.02 0.31 7.17
N ALA A 44 21.77 0.86 6.22
CA ALA A 44 22.81 0.17 5.48
C ALA A 44 24.16 0.75 5.89
N ASP A 45 24.92 -0.05 6.63
CA ASP A 45 26.20 0.33 7.21
C ASP A 45 26.09 1.62 8.05
N GLU A 46 27.12 2.46 8.04
CA GLU A 46 27.06 3.81 8.64
C GLU A 46 26.91 4.90 7.56
N SER A 47 26.39 4.55 6.38
CA SER A 47 26.38 5.41 5.20
C SER A 47 25.00 5.89 4.78
N VAL A 48 23.97 5.06 4.98
CA VAL A 48 22.60 5.37 4.54
C VAL A 48 21.59 4.88 5.56
N ALA A 49 20.59 5.72 5.85
CA ALA A 49 19.40 5.32 6.55
C ALA A 49 18.12 5.75 5.80
N ILE A 50 17.08 4.92 5.91
CA ILE A 50 15.73 5.19 5.42
C ILE A 50 14.77 5.13 6.60
N ILE A 51 14.09 6.23 6.88
CA ILE A 51 12.95 6.26 7.80
C ILE A 51 11.68 6.37 6.97
N THR A 52 10.72 5.47 7.16
CA THR A 52 9.57 5.37 6.25
C THR A 52 8.28 4.96 6.96
N SER A 53 7.14 5.18 6.31
CA SER A 53 5.87 4.56 6.70
C SER A 53 5.74 3.10 6.22
N ALA A 54 6.59 2.68 5.30
CA ALA A 54 6.57 1.36 4.67
C ALA A 54 6.98 0.22 5.61
N ASN A 55 6.04 -0.70 5.87
CA ASN A 55 6.38 -2.01 6.45
C ASN A 55 7.20 -2.84 5.45
N LEU A 56 8.02 -3.77 5.98
CA LEU A 56 8.71 -4.76 5.15
C LEU A 56 7.73 -5.87 4.70
N THR A 57 6.76 -5.49 3.89
CA THR A 57 5.76 -6.37 3.29
C THR A 57 5.62 -6.04 1.81
N HIS A 58 5.05 -6.95 1.01
CA HIS A 58 4.75 -6.65 -0.40
C HIS A 58 3.91 -5.37 -0.54
N GLY A 59 2.93 -5.18 0.35
CA GLY A 59 2.11 -3.97 0.42
C GLY A 59 2.96 -2.71 0.63
N GLY A 60 3.81 -2.70 1.66
CA GLY A 60 4.64 -1.53 1.99
C GLY A 60 5.75 -1.24 0.98
N ILE A 61 6.27 -2.24 0.27
CA ILE A 61 7.38 -2.03 -0.68
C ILE A 61 6.86 -1.66 -2.08
N VAL A 62 5.74 -2.24 -2.53
CA VAL A 62 5.32 -2.19 -3.95
C VAL A 62 3.94 -1.57 -4.15
N ALA A 63 2.98 -1.84 -3.26
CA ALA A 63 1.57 -1.55 -3.54
C ALA A 63 1.06 -0.26 -2.90
N ASN A 64 1.52 0.09 -1.71
CA ASN A 64 1.01 1.23 -0.97
C ASN A 64 1.70 2.53 -1.37
N TYR A 65 0.98 3.64 -1.22
CA TYR A 65 1.60 4.97 -1.27
C TYR A 65 2.26 5.26 0.07
N GLU A 66 3.56 4.97 0.13
CA GLU A 66 4.38 5.21 1.32
C GLU A 66 5.19 6.49 1.18
N TYR A 67 5.62 7.05 2.32
CA TYR A 67 6.52 8.18 2.39
C TYR A 67 7.73 7.81 3.24
N GLY A 68 8.91 8.23 2.81
CA GLY A 68 10.13 8.07 3.58
C GLY A 68 11.15 9.14 3.25
N VAL A 69 12.13 9.23 4.13
CA VAL A 69 13.29 10.11 3.98
C VAL A 69 14.55 9.28 3.82
N TRP A 70 15.38 9.67 2.86
CA TRP A 70 16.72 9.12 2.63
C TRP A 70 17.73 10.02 3.34
N ILE A 71 18.59 9.43 4.16
CA ILE A 71 19.51 10.14 5.03
C ILE A 71 20.93 9.63 4.76
N GLU A 72 21.86 10.56 4.50
CA GLU A 72 23.30 10.30 4.28
C GLU A 72 24.18 11.04 5.31
N ASP A 73 23.57 11.75 6.26
CA ASP A 73 24.31 12.45 7.32
C ASP A 73 24.86 11.43 8.33
N ALA A 74 26.18 11.34 8.40
CA ALA A 74 26.86 10.33 9.21
C ALA A 74 26.59 10.47 10.72
N GLU A 75 26.38 11.68 11.23
CA GLU A 75 26.08 11.88 12.66
C GLU A 75 24.65 11.42 12.97
N VAL A 76 23.70 11.76 12.11
CA VAL A 76 22.31 11.30 12.23
C VAL A 76 22.23 9.77 12.11
N ILE A 77 22.97 9.17 11.17
CA ILE A 77 22.99 7.70 10.99
C ILE A 77 23.60 7.01 12.21
N ARG A 78 24.67 7.55 12.80
CA ARG A 78 25.23 7.03 14.06
C ARG A 78 24.20 7.06 15.18
N GLN A 79 23.47 8.16 15.35
CA GLN A 79 22.42 8.27 16.37
C GLN A 79 21.32 7.24 16.14
N ILE A 80 20.80 7.14 14.91
CA ILE A 80 19.78 6.13 14.54
C ILE A 80 20.28 4.71 14.87
N THR A 81 21.52 4.42 14.52
CA THR A 81 22.12 3.09 14.76
C THR A 81 22.23 2.78 16.26
N GLN A 82 22.61 3.77 17.07
CA GLN A 82 22.65 3.64 18.53
C GLN A 82 21.26 3.41 19.11
N ASP A 83 20.26 4.17 18.67
CA ASP A 83 18.86 4.01 19.11
C ASP A 83 18.33 2.62 18.74
N LEU A 84 18.62 2.13 17.53
CA LEU A 84 18.21 0.79 17.09
C LEU A 84 18.88 -0.31 17.93
N LYS A 85 20.17 -0.17 18.26
CA LYS A 85 20.88 -1.10 19.15
C LYS A 85 20.30 -1.07 20.57
N ALA A 86 19.96 0.11 21.09
CA ALA A 86 19.33 0.27 22.39
C ALA A 86 17.96 -0.39 22.43
N TYR A 87 17.13 -0.20 21.40
CA TYR A 87 15.84 -0.90 21.26
C TYR A 87 16.03 -2.42 21.18
N ALA A 88 17.04 -2.91 20.46
CA ALA A 88 17.29 -4.33 20.36
C ALA A 88 17.66 -4.94 21.71
N ALA A 89 18.44 -4.21 22.53
CA ALA A 89 18.82 -4.64 23.87
C ALA A 89 17.62 -4.73 24.85
N LEU A 90 16.51 -4.04 24.57
CA LEU A 90 15.28 -4.11 25.36
C LEU A 90 14.36 -5.28 24.95
N GLY A 91 14.59 -5.86 23.78
CA GLY A 91 13.76 -6.93 23.23
C GLY A 91 14.31 -8.32 23.48
N SER A 92 13.61 -9.32 22.95
CA SER A 92 13.99 -10.73 23.02
C SER A 92 14.39 -11.23 21.65
N ASN A 93 15.53 -11.92 21.55
CA ASN A 93 15.89 -12.61 20.31
C ASN A 93 14.92 -13.75 20.04
N VAL A 94 14.54 -13.90 18.77
CA VAL A 94 13.60 -14.90 18.29
C VAL A 94 14.33 -15.84 17.36
N THR A 95 14.21 -17.13 17.62
CA THR A 95 14.80 -18.21 16.83
C THR A 95 13.94 -18.53 15.60
N LEU A 96 14.54 -19.23 14.64
CA LEU A 96 13.79 -19.72 13.47
C LEU A 96 12.65 -20.67 13.88
N LEU A 97 12.88 -21.55 14.85
CA LEU A 97 11.86 -22.47 15.35
C LEU A 97 10.66 -21.71 15.93
N GLU A 98 10.90 -20.72 16.79
CA GLU A 98 9.82 -19.88 17.37
C GLU A 98 9.05 -19.10 16.29
N LEU A 99 9.74 -18.63 15.24
CA LEU A 99 9.08 -18.00 14.09
C LEU A 99 8.19 -18.97 13.30
N GLU A 100 8.64 -20.21 13.10
CA GLU A 100 7.85 -21.25 12.41
C GLU A 100 6.63 -21.68 13.23
N GLU A 101 6.77 -21.78 14.54
CA GLU A 101 5.65 -22.01 15.48
C GLU A 101 4.64 -20.85 15.43
N LEU A 102 5.12 -19.60 15.50
CA LEU A 102 4.28 -18.41 15.37
C LEU A 102 3.57 -18.33 14.01
N ALA A 103 4.26 -18.66 12.92
CA ALA A 103 3.68 -18.69 11.59
C ALA A 103 2.55 -19.74 11.48
N THR A 104 2.73 -20.88 12.12
CA THR A 104 1.73 -21.94 12.16
C THR A 104 0.51 -21.52 12.98
N ALA A 105 0.72 -21.02 14.20
CA ALA A 105 -0.34 -20.48 15.05
C ALA A 105 -1.12 -19.33 14.37
N SER A 106 -0.42 -18.44 13.68
CA SER A 106 -1.05 -17.33 12.93
C SER A 106 -1.96 -17.85 11.82
N ARG A 107 -1.52 -18.83 11.02
CA ARG A 107 -2.33 -19.43 9.96
C ARG A 107 -3.57 -20.13 10.52
N GLU A 108 -3.44 -20.86 11.62
CA GLU A 108 -4.56 -21.50 12.29
C GLU A 108 -5.58 -20.46 12.77
N LEU A 109 -5.13 -19.39 13.43
CA LEU A 109 -6.00 -18.30 13.89
C LEU A 109 -6.74 -17.62 12.74
N GLN A 110 -6.05 -17.34 11.63
CA GLN A 110 -6.69 -16.78 10.43
C GLN A 110 -7.74 -17.74 9.84
N GLN A 111 -7.49 -19.05 9.83
CA GLN A 111 -8.46 -20.05 9.38
C GLN A 111 -9.67 -20.11 10.32
N TYR A 112 -9.47 -20.07 11.64
CA TYR A 112 -10.57 -20.02 12.60
C TYR A 112 -11.39 -18.74 12.43
N GLN A 113 -10.75 -17.58 12.25
CA GLN A 113 -11.44 -16.32 11.98
C GLN A 113 -12.29 -16.40 10.71
N LYS A 114 -11.73 -16.94 9.62
CA LYS A 114 -12.47 -17.17 8.37
C LYS A 114 -13.66 -18.09 8.59
N ARG A 115 -13.48 -19.21 9.31
CA ARG A 115 -14.55 -20.13 9.66
C ARG A 115 -15.62 -19.51 10.53
N VAL A 116 -15.28 -18.62 11.47
CA VAL A 116 -16.28 -17.90 12.28
C VAL A 116 -17.10 -16.94 11.43
N LEU A 117 -16.45 -16.25 10.48
CA LEU A 117 -17.14 -15.39 9.52
C LEU A 117 -18.01 -16.21 8.55
N GLU A 118 -17.56 -17.41 8.19
CA GLU A 118 -18.35 -18.35 7.39
C GLU A 118 -19.46 -19.05 8.21
N THR A 119 -19.20 -19.18 9.48
CA THR A 119 -20.05 -19.58 10.60
C THR A 119 -21.33 -18.80 10.77
N ALA A 120 -21.16 -17.51 10.53
CA ALA A 120 -22.13 -16.50 10.86
C ALA A 120 -23.43 -16.77 10.11
N ARG A 121 -24.55 -16.66 10.84
CA ARG A 121 -25.90 -16.76 10.28
C ARG A 121 -25.99 -15.90 9.03
N ASP A 122 -26.65 -16.40 7.99
CA ASP A 122 -26.74 -15.73 6.69
C ASP A 122 -27.25 -14.29 6.82
N ASN A 123 -28.20 -14.06 7.73
CA ASN A 123 -28.75 -12.75 8.07
C ASN A 123 -27.66 -11.77 8.56
N LEU A 124 -26.71 -12.26 9.38
CA LEU A 124 -25.61 -11.47 9.93
C LEU A 124 -24.56 -11.18 8.86
N ARG A 125 -24.26 -12.14 7.98
CA ARG A 125 -23.39 -11.94 6.81
C ARG A 125 -23.97 -10.91 5.84
N GLU A 126 -25.25 -11.02 5.51
CA GLU A 126 -25.93 -10.07 4.64
C GLU A 126 -25.95 -8.66 5.23
N GLU A 127 -26.26 -8.52 6.53
CA GLU A 127 -26.19 -7.24 7.23
C GLU A 127 -24.76 -6.68 7.25
N PHE A 128 -23.76 -7.52 7.50
CA PHE A 128 -22.34 -7.13 7.47
C PHE A 128 -21.93 -6.62 6.08
N GLN A 129 -22.26 -7.35 5.02
CA GLN A 129 -21.98 -6.95 3.64
C GLN A 129 -22.72 -5.66 3.26
N ARG A 130 -23.99 -5.51 3.66
CA ARG A 130 -24.76 -4.27 3.47
C ARG A 130 -24.09 -3.08 4.16
N ARG A 131 -23.57 -3.26 5.38
CA ARG A 131 -22.85 -2.20 6.09
C ARG A 131 -21.52 -1.84 5.43
N ILE A 132 -20.73 -2.83 5.00
CA ILE A 132 -19.50 -2.57 4.24
C ILE A 132 -19.80 -1.77 2.98
N GLN A 133 -20.84 -2.16 2.23
CA GLN A 133 -21.24 -1.43 1.02
C GLN A 133 -21.70 0.00 1.33
N ALA A 134 -22.50 0.19 2.37
CA ALA A 134 -22.92 1.51 2.82
C ALA A 134 -21.72 2.39 3.24
N THR A 135 -20.70 1.80 3.90
CA THR A 135 -19.46 2.49 4.24
C THR A 135 -18.66 2.87 2.99
N HIS A 136 -18.52 1.98 2.01
CA HIS A 136 -17.87 2.31 0.73
C HIS A 136 -18.58 3.47 0.01
N GLU A 137 -19.92 3.47 0.00
CA GLU A 137 -20.69 4.59 -0.54
C GLU A 137 -20.47 5.89 0.23
N ALA A 138 -20.48 5.84 1.57
CA ALA A 138 -20.21 7.00 2.40
C ALA A 138 -18.80 7.57 2.13
N LEU A 139 -17.78 6.71 2.02
CA LEU A 139 -16.42 7.13 1.65
C LEU A 139 -16.40 7.77 0.25
N ARG A 140 -17.07 7.19 -0.74
CA ARG A 140 -17.19 7.78 -2.09
C ARG A 140 -17.88 9.15 -2.04
N ARG A 141 -18.92 9.34 -1.21
CA ARG A 141 -19.59 10.64 -1.02
C ARG A 141 -18.66 11.67 -0.36
N ILE A 142 -17.87 11.28 0.64
CA ILE A 142 -16.86 12.16 1.27
C ILE A 142 -15.84 12.64 0.24
N ARG A 143 -15.42 11.76 -0.69
CA ARG A 143 -14.50 12.12 -1.78
C ARG A 143 -15.14 13.02 -2.83
N ALA A 144 -16.44 12.88 -3.08
CA ALA A 144 -17.22 13.72 -3.96
C ALA A 144 -17.74 14.97 -3.21
N LYS A 145 -16.86 15.74 -2.55
CA LYS A 145 -17.23 17.03 -1.94
C LYS A 145 -18.03 17.87 -2.95
N PRO A 146 -18.97 18.73 -2.50
CA PRO A 146 -19.74 19.58 -3.41
C PRO A 146 -18.81 20.32 -4.40
N GLY A 147 -18.92 20.00 -5.69
CA GLY A 147 -18.09 20.56 -6.76
C GLY A 147 -16.88 19.71 -7.24
N GLU A 148 -16.54 18.62 -6.56
CA GLU A 148 -15.42 17.76 -6.91
C GLU A 148 -15.88 16.55 -7.75
N SER A 149 -15.81 16.68 -9.08
CA SER A 149 -16.12 15.56 -9.99
C SER A 149 -14.99 14.52 -10.00
N THR A 150 -15.30 13.25 -10.28
CA THR A 150 -14.28 12.20 -10.48
C THR A 150 -13.25 12.59 -11.55
N ASN A 151 -13.68 13.36 -12.57
CA ASN A 151 -12.78 13.92 -13.56
C ASN A 151 -11.76 14.88 -12.93
N SER A 152 -12.18 15.76 -12.00
CA SER A 152 -11.30 16.65 -11.24
C SER A 152 -10.27 15.89 -10.39
N ILE A 153 -10.69 14.77 -9.78
CA ILE A 153 -9.78 13.89 -9.02
C ILE A 153 -8.72 13.29 -9.96
N PHE A 154 -9.14 12.76 -11.11
CA PHE A 154 -8.20 12.20 -12.08
C PHE A 154 -7.29 13.25 -12.72
N THR A 155 -7.76 14.45 -13.03
CA THR A 155 -6.89 15.51 -13.58
C THR A 155 -5.80 15.91 -12.59
N ARG A 156 -6.15 16.15 -11.31
CA ARG A 156 -5.16 16.41 -10.24
C ARG A 156 -4.16 15.27 -10.09
N THR A 157 -4.65 14.04 -10.18
CA THR A 157 -3.82 12.84 -10.05
C THR A 157 -2.83 12.69 -11.20
N ILE A 158 -3.28 12.92 -12.44
CA ILE A 158 -2.40 12.90 -13.61
C ILE A 158 -1.31 13.97 -13.47
N LEU A 159 -1.67 15.20 -13.08
CA LEU A 159 -0.68 16.25 -12.84
C LEU A 159 0.32 15.85 -11.75
N PHE A 160 -0.14 15.29 -10.64
CA PHE A 160 0.71 14.78 -9.56
C PHE A 160 1.69 13.72 -10.06
N LEU A 161 1.22 12.74 -10.83
CA LEU A 161 2.07 11.68 -11.39
C LEU A 161 3.09 12.23 -12.39
N LEU A 162 2.67 13.15 -13.27
CA LEU A 162 3.55 13.73 -14.29
C LEU A 162 4.61 14.69 -13.72
N LYS A 163 4.44 15.21 -12.50
CA LYS A 163 5.51 15.95 -11.79
C LYS A 163 6.75 15.09 -11.52
N ARG A 164 6.59 13.77 -11.47
CA ARG A 164 7.69 12.81 -11.27
C ARG A 164 8.38 12.39 -12.57
N GLY A 165 7.81 12.77 -13.71
CA GLY A 165 8.36 12.50 -15.03
C GLY A 165 7.31 12.14 -16.07
N PRO A 166 7.70 12.07 -17.36
CA PRO A 166 6.77 11.80 -18.46
C PRO A 166 6.30 10.34 -18.49
N LEU A 167 5.00 10.13 -18.69
CA LEU A 167 4.38 8.80 -18.66
C LEU A 167 3.49 8.56 -19.88
N THR A 168 3.45 7.33 -20.39
CA THR A 168 2.44 6.91 -21.38
C THR A 168 1.08 6.73 -20.70
N THR A 169 -0.02 6.69 -21.47
CA THR A 169 -1.35 6.35 -20.93
C THR A 169 -1.37 4.95 -20.31
N GLN A 170 -0.64 3.99 -20.88
CA GLN A 170 -0.55 2.63 -20.35
C GLN A 170 0.17 2.60 -18.99
N GLN A 171 1.18 3.45 -18.78
CA GLN A 171 1.86 3.59 -17.49
C GLN A 171 1.02 4.37 -16.47
N LEU A 172 0.23 5.36 -16.91
CA LEU A 172 -0.65 6.13 -16.02
C LEU A 172 -1.78 5.28 -15.41
N HIS A 173 -2.38 4.37 -16.16
CA HIS A 173 -3.49 3.54 -15.67
C HIS A 173 -3.19 2.79 -14.34
N PRO A 174 -2.15 1.94 -14.25
CA PRO A 174 -1.86 1.22 -13.01
C PRO A 174 -1.52 2.17 -11.86
N LEU A 175 -0.80 3.26 -12.13
CA LEU A 175 -0.45 4.25 -11.10
C LEU A 175 -1.69 4.98 -10.56
N VAL A 176 -2.63 5.35 -11.44
CA VAL A 176 -3.91 5.96 -11.05
C VAL A 176 -4.76 4.99 -10.24
N GLN A 177 -4.84 3.72 -10.66
CA GLN A 177 -5.58 2.68 -9.94
C GLN A 177 -4.99 2.40 -8.56
N GLN A 178 -3.66 2.45 -8.43
CA GLN A 178 -2.98 2.31 -7.15
C GLN A 178 -3.30 3.46 -6.18
N ILE A 179 -3.44 4.70 -6.67
CA ILE A 179 -3.85 5.85 -5.83
C ILE A 179 -5.33 5.77 -5.47
N HIS A 180 -6.17 5.32 -6.41
CA HIS A 180 -7.63 5.39 -6.32
C HIS A 180 -8.31 4.05 -6.57
N PRO A 181 -8.02 3.00 -5.79
CA PRO A 181 -8.63 1.69 -6.01
C PRO A 181 -10.17 1.73 -5.90
N ASP A 182 -10.71 2.62 -5.08
CA ASP A 182 -12.14 2.85 -4.88
C ASP A 182 -12.85 3.49 -6.08
N LEU A 183 -12.12 4.21 -6.95
CA LEU A 183 -12.62 4.84 -8.19
C LEU A 183 -12.28 4.04 -9.45
N CYS A 184 -11.40 3.05 -9.35
CA CYS A 184 -10.87 2.25 -10.46
C CYS A 184 -11.35 0.80 -10.39
N ASP A 185 -12.68 0.63 -10.43
CA ASP A 185 -13.32 -0.68 -10.39
C ASP A 185 -13.21 -1.42 -11.73
N ASP A 186 -12.47 -2.53 -11.74
CA ASP A 186 -12.27 -3.36 -12.92
C ASP A 186 -13.46 -4.26 -13.26
N ASN A 187 -14.48 -4.34 -12.40
CA ASN A 187 -15.72 -5.07 -12.72
C ASN A 187 -16.69 -4.23 -13.55
N ILE A 188 -16.44 -2.92 -13.69
CA ILE A 188 -17.31 -2.00 -14.40
C ILE A 188 -16.76 -1.69 -15.80
N ASP A 189 -17.32 -2.34 -16.80
CA ASP A 189 -17.09 -2.01 -18.20
C ASP A 189 -17.92 -0.80 -18.65
N ARG A 190 -17.41 -0.07 -19.63
CA ARG A 190 -18.17 0.93 -20.38
C ARG A 190 -18.88 0.24 -21.53
N VAL A 191 -20.20 0.14 -21.45
CA VAL A 191 -21.06 -0.41 -22.50
C VAL A 191 -21.83 0.72 -23.19
N ILE A 192 -21.84 0.75 -24.52
CA ILE A 192 -22.71 1.63 -25.32
C ILE A 192 -23.34 0.76 -26.41
N GLY A 193 -24.67 0.68 -26.41
CA GLY A 193 -25.41 -0.13 -27.38
C GLY A 193 -24.91 -1.57 -27.41
N GLU A 194 -24.77 -2.21 -26.25
CA GLU A 194 -24.28 -3.60 -26.05
C GLU A 194 -22.81 -3.87 -26.39
N VAL A 195 -22.06 -2.87 -26.89
CA VAL A 195 -20.63 -3.01 -27.19
C VAL A 195 -19.77 -2.56 -26.01
N HIS A 196 -18.80 -3.40 -25.62
CA HIS A 196 -17.85 -3.12 -24.53
C HIS A 196 -16.64 -2.31 -25.04
N PHE A 197 -16.43 -1.11 -24.48
CA PHE A 197 -15.33 -0.20 -24.83
C PHE A 197 -14.18 -0.21 -23.80
N GLY A 198 -14.06 -1.30 -23.05
CA GLY A 198 -13.13 -1.48 -21.94
C GLY A 198 -13.61 -0.84 -20.63
N LYS A 199 -12.73 -0.81 -19.63
CA LYS A 199 -13.07 -0.39 -18.25
C LYS A 199 -13.49 1.08 -18.21
N ARG A 200 -14.60 1.35 -17.49
CA ARG A 200 -15.18 2.70 -17.39
C ARG A 200 -14.19 3.71 -16.83
N TRP A 201 -13.44 3.35 -15.79
CA TRP A 201 -12.47 4.24 -15.16
C TRP A 201 -11.31 4.60 -16.11
N LYS A 202 -10.82 3.66 -16.94
CA LYS A 202 -9.78 3.93 -17.95
C LYS A 202 -10.24 4.95 -18.99
N HIS A 203 -11.53 4.94 -19.33
CA HIS A 203 -12.12 5.99 -20.17
C HIS A 203 -12.14 7.34 -19.46
N MET A 204 -12.48 7.37 -18.17
CA MET A 204 -12.48 8.61 -17.38
C MET A 204 -11.08 9.22 -17.24
N VAL A 205 -10.05 8.39 -17.07
CA VAL A 205 -8.64 8.83 -17.07
C VAL A 205 -8.27 9.45 -18.42
N ARG A 206 -8.65 8.82 -19.53
CA ARG A 206 -8.42 9.40 -20.87
C ARG A 206 -9.14 10.74 -21.07
N ASN A 207 -10.37 10.87 -20.58
CA ASN A 207 -11.09 12.14 -20.61
C ASN A 207 -10.37 13.22 -19.78
N ALA A 208 -9.85 12.87 -18.61
CA ALA A 208 -9.07 13.78 -17.78
C ALA A 208 -7.78 14.23 -18.49
N GLN A 209 -7.08 13.32 -19.19
CA GLN A 209 -5.92 13.67 -20.03
C GLN A 209 -6.30 14.68 -21.12
N GLN A 210 -7.40 14.46 -21.84
CA GLN A 210 -7.86 15.39 -22.89
C GLN A 210 -8.27 16.75 -22.31
N ALA A 211 -8.92 16.78 -21.14
CA ALA A 211 -9.30 18.01 -20.46
C ALA A 211 -8.08 18.82 -19.98
N LEU A 212 -7.01 18.15 -19.52
CA LEU A 212 -5.76 18.82 -19.17
C LEU A 212 -5.03 19.35 -20.42
N LYS A 213 -5.05 18.57 -21.51
CA LYS A 213 -4.45 18.97 -22.79
C LYS A 213 -5.14 20.19 -23.37
N SER A 214 -6.47 20.24 -23.38
CA SER A 214 -7.22 21.39 -23.90
C SER A 214 -7.00 22.66 -23.08
N LYS A 215 -6.71 22.52 -21.78
CA LYS A 215 -6.31 23.61 -20.89
C LYS A 215 -4.84 24.00 -21.00
N GLY A 216 -4.06 23.33 -21.86
CA GLY A 216 -2.63 23.59 -22.02
C GLY A 216 -1.78 23.21 -20.81
N LEU A 217 -2.29 22.37 -19.89
CA LEU A 217 -1.56 21.98 -18.67
C LEU A 217 -0.65 20.76 -18.89
N ILE A 218 -0.95 19.95 -19.91
CA ILE A 218 -0.13 18.82 -20.32
C ILE A 218 -0.03 18.77 -21.85
N CYS A 219 1.03 18.15 -22.36
CA CYS A 219 1.20 17.89 -23.79
C CYS A 219 1.66 16.46 -24.05
N LEU A 220 1.36 15.93 -25.23
CA LEU A 220 1.81 14.60 -25.67
C LEU A 220 3.02 14.77 -26.60
N ARG A 221 4.18 14.26 -26.20
CA ARG A 221 5.42 14.27 -26.98
C ARG A 221 6.04 12.87 -26.97
N GLY A 222 6.36 12.32 -28.14
CA GLY A 222 6.94 10.97 -28.25
C GLY A 222 6.09 9.87 -27.58
N GLY A 223 4.75 9.97 -27.64
CA GLY A 223 3.84 9.01 -27.01
C GLY A 223 3.73 9.12 -25.48
N LYS A 224 4.43 10.08 -24.84
CA LYS A 224 4.39 10.32 -23.39
C LYS A 224 3.76 11.67 -23.07
N TRP A 225 2.94 11.69 -22.04
CA TRP A 225 2.37 12.91 -21.48
C TRP A 225 3.42 13.63 -20.65
N HIS A 226 3.51 14.94 -20.80
CA HIS A 226 4.40 15.84 -20.09
C HIS A 226 3.58 16.97 -19.46
N ILE A 227 4.02 17.50 -18.32
CA ILE A 227 3.54 18.81 -17.87
C ILE A 227 3.95 19.84 -18.91
N ALA A 228 3.02 20.72 -19.29
CA ALA A 228 3.34 21.86 -20.13
C ALA A 228 4.20 22.84 -19.32
N ALA A 229 5.34 23.23 -19.88
CA ALA A 229 6.21 24.25 -19.30
C ALA A 229 5.52 25.62 -19.30
#